data_AF-A0A1C3XH06-F1
#
_entry.id   AF-A0A1C3XH06-F1
#
_cell.length_a   1.000
_cell.length_b   1.000
_cell.length_c   1.000
_cell.angle_alpha   90.00
_cell.angle_beta   90.00
_cell.angle_gamma   90.00
#
_symmetry.space_group_name_H-M   'P 1'
#
loop_
_entity.id
_entity.type
_entity.pdbx_description
1 polymer ?
#
loop_
_entity_poly.entity_id
_entity_poly.type
_entity_poly.pdbx_seq_one_letter_code
_entity_poly.pdbx_strand_id
1 'polypeptide(L)' 'MFEDDRPRLRVLLDHFSLVEDEREQWRVAHPLPEVLLLVVCGTIGACDDFDE' A
#
# COMPACT_ATOMS: atom_id res chain seq x y z
N MET A 1 12.91 -3.77 26.97
CA MET A 1 12.28 -2.64 26.26
C MET A 1 12.13 -3.10 24.82
N PHE A 2 11.10 -3.91 24.54
CA PHE A 2 10.87 -4.42 23.19
C PHE A 2 9.78 -3.57 22.57
N GLU A 3 10.16 -3.00 21.44
CA GLU A 3 9.41 -2.07 20.60
C GLU A 3 7.99 -2.57 20.35
N ASP A 4 7.03 -1.82 20.90
CA ASP A 4 5.77 -1.43 20.26
C ASP A 4 5.38 -2.30 19.05
N ASP A 5 4.74 -3.45 19.32
CA ASP A 5 4.10 -4.34 18.34
C ASP A 5 2.84 -3.67 17.72
N ARG A 6 2.92 -2.39 17.34
CA ARG A 6 1.97 -1.88 16.34
C ARG A 6 2.10 -2.80 15.13
N PRO A 7 1.00 -3.38 14.63
CA PRO A 7 1.09 -4.27 13.48
C PRO A 7 1.83 -3.52 12.37
N ARG A 8 3.02 -4.00 11.99
CA ARG A 8 3.93 -3.29 11.06
C ARG A 8 3.22 -2.91 9.75
N LEU A 9 2.25 -3.73 9.37
CA LEU A 9 1.33 -3.46 8.26
C LEU A 9 0.55 -2.16 8.45
N ARG A 10 0.00 -1.88 9.63
CA ARG A 10 -0.78 -0.67 9.88
C ARG A 10 0.06 0.59 9.75
N VAL A 11 1.30 0.56 10.25
CA VAL A 11 2.24 1.68 10.11
C VAL A 11 2.54 1.97 8.63
N LEU A 12 2.74 0.93 7.83
CA LEU A 12 2.97 1.08 6.38
C LEU A 12 1.73 1.60 5.66
N LEU A 13 0.55 1.06 5.96
CA LEU A 13 -0.70 1.53 5.35
C LEU A 13 -1.03 2.98 5.76
N ASP A 14 -0.79 3.37 7.01
CA ASP A 14 -0.96 4.74 7.48
C ASP A 14 0.02 5.69 6.74
N HIS A 15 1.26 5.25 6.48
CA HIS A 15 2.23 6.01 5.68
C HIS A 15 1.76 6.21 4.23
N PHE A 16 1.27 5.16 3.57
CA PHE A 16 0.75 5.28 2.20
C PHE A 16 -0.57 6.05 2.12
N SER A 17 -1.35 6.10 3.20
CA SER A 17 -2.58 6.90 3.29
C SER A 17 -2.35 8.41 3.30
N LEU A 18 -1.09 8.86 3.40
CA LEU A 18 -0.73 10.27 3.22
C LEU A 18 -0.85 10.72 1.76
N VAL A 19 -0.90 9.78 0.81
CA VAL A 19 -1.14 10.07 -0.61
C VAL A 19 -2.62 10.26 -0.84
N GLU A 20 -3.01 11.42 -1.37
CA GLU A 20 -4.40 11.73 -1.70
C GLU A 20 -4.89 10.83 -2.85
N ASP A 21 -6.06 10.21 -2.65
CA ASP A 21 -6.71 9.39 -3.66
C ASP A 21 -7.79 10.20 -4.38
N GLU A 22 -7.43 10.71 -5.56
CA GLU A 22 -8.30 11.55 -6.40
C GLU A 22 -9.39 10.74 -7.12
N ARG A 23 -9.38 9.41 -6.99
CA ARG A 23 -10.32 8.52 -7.67
C ARG A 23 -11.70 8.63 -7.03
N GLU A 24 -12.71 8.69 -7.88
CA GLU A 24 -14.10 8.56 -7.47
C GLU A 24 -14.31 7.27 -6.68
N GLN A 25 -14.72 7.35 -5.41
CA GLN A 25 -14.78 6.20 -4.49
C GLN A 25 -15.62 5.04 -5.03
N TRP A 26 -16.67 5.33 -5.81
CA TRP A 26 -17.53 4.32 -6.43
C TRP A 26 -16.85 3.55 -7.59
N ARG A 27 -15.71 4.04 -8.08
CA ARG A 27 -14.85 3.41 -9.11
C ARG A 27 -13.62 2.70 -8.51
N VAL A 28 -13.46 2.72 -7.19
CA VAL A 28 -12.30 2.15 -6.52
C VAL A 28 -12.60 0.72 -6.08
N ALA A 29 -11.98 -0.26 -6.76
CA ALA A 29 -12.08 -1.67 -6.36
C ALA A 29 -11.26 -1.98 -5.09
N HIS A 30 -10.11 -1.31 -4.93
CA HIS A 30 -9.18 -1.51 -3.81
C HIS A 30 -8.62 -0.16 -3.31
N PRO A 31 -8.49 0.03 -1.98
CA PRO A 31 -7.92 1.24 -1.40
C PRO A 31 -6.51 1.53 -1.94
N LEU A 32 -6.21 2.81 -2.20
CA LEU A 32 -4.90 3.23 -2.69
C LEU A 32 -3.73 2.75 -1.82
N PRO A 33 -3.78 2.81 -0.48
CA PRO A 33 -2.67 2.40 0.37
C PRO A 33 -2.28 0.92 0.22
N GLU A 34 -3.26 0.06 -0.05
CA GLU A 34 -3.05 -1.37 -0.25
C GLU A 34 -2.40 -1.64 -1.62
N VAL A 35 -2.86 -0.94 -2.65
CA VAL A 35 -2.28 -1.03 -4.00
C VAL A 35 -0.83 -0.52 -3.98
N LEU A 36 -0.57 0.62 -3.33
CA LEU A 36 0.78 1.18 -3.20
C LEU A 36 1.72 0.22 -2.46
N LEU A 37 1.26 -0.40 -1.37
CA LEU A 37 2.03 -1.42 -0.66
C LEU A 37 2.36 -2.61 -1.56
N LEU A 38 1.38 -3.12 -2.32
CA LEU A 38 1.58 -4.22 -3.25
C LEU A 38 2.59 -3.88 -4.35
N VAL A 39 2.47 -2.69 -4.96
CA VAL A 39 3.40 -2.22 -5.99
C VAL A 39 4.82 -2.11 -5.45
N VAL A 40 5.01 -1.48 -4.29
CA VAL A 40 6.33 -1.36 -3.66
C VAL A 40 6.94 -2.74 -3.37
N CYS A 41 6.16 -3.67 -2.82
CA CYS A 41 6.61 -5.04 -2.59
C CYS A 41 6.97 -5.74 -3.91
N GLY A 42 6.15 -5.60 -4.95
CA GLY A 42 6.41 -6.13 -6.29
C GLY A 42 7.70 -5.60 -6.87
N THR A 43 7.91 -4.28 -6.86
CA THR A 43 9.13 -3.63 -7.34
C THR A 43 10.38 -4.11 -6.58
N ILE A 44 10.32 -4.20 -5.24
CA ILE A 44 11.45 -4.73 -4.44
C ILE A 44 11.72 -6.20 -4.78
N GLY A 45 10.67 -6.96 -5.04
CA GLY A 45 10.74 -8.37 -5.42
C GLY A 45 11.14 -8.63 -6.88
N ALA A 46 11.34 -7.58 -7.69
CA ALA A 46 11.48 -7.68 -9.14
C ALA A 46 10.30 -8.44 -9.80
N CYS A 47 9.10 -8.24 -9.26
CA CYS A 47 7.82 -8.71 -9.80
C CYS A 47 6.99 -7.52 -10.28
N ASP A 48 7.63 -6.57 -10.96
CA ASP A 48 7.03 -5.36 -11.52
C ASP A 48 6.47 -5.54 -12.94
N ASP A 49 6.49 -6.76 -13.46
CA ASP A 49 5.73 -7.14 -14.65
C ASP A 49 4.22 -7.15 -14.32
N PHE A 50 3.61 -5.95 -14.27
CA PHE A 50 2.20 -5.74 -13.91
C PHE A 50 1.19 -6.07 -15.06
N ASP A 51 1.67 -6.70 -16.14
CA ASP A 51 0.97 -6.97 -17.42
C ASP A 51 1.32 -8.41 -17.91
N GLU A 52 0.57 -9.07 -18.81
CA GLU A 52 -0.37 -8.65 -19.89
C GLU A 52 -1.88 -8.77 -19.63
#